data_AF-A0A8J5IDF4-F1
#
_entry.id   AF-A0A8J5IDF4-F1
#
_cell.length_a   1.000
_cell.length_b   1.000
_cell.length_c   1.000
_cell.angle_alpha   90.00
_cell.angle_beta   90.00
_cell.angle_gamma   90.00
#
_symmetry.space_group_name_H-M   'P 1'
#
loop_
_entity.id
_entity.type
_entity.pdbx_description
1 polymer ?
#
loop_
_entity_poly.entity_id
_entity_poly.type
_entity_poly.pdbx_seq_one_letter_code
_entity_poly.pdbx_strand_id
1 'polypeptide(L)'
;MSRLSIRPRPLDIHKKLPVIKSAKEFEDDEALTIAPSTRNSPLHRAANENDSETIPTPGKKISQEIPTPQFNIVDTYEIDYSRTFAQTASYIRGRGARAEICESVEYDLDNEDEDWLEEINRERKILSSEK
;
A
#
# COMPACT_ATOMS: atom_id res chain seq x y z
N MET A 1 -48.28 -23.87 -2.32
CA MET A 1 -46.83 -24.10 -2.49
C MET A 1 -46.52 -24.32 -3.95
N SER A 2 -45.96 -23.32 -4.64
CA SER A 2 -45.54 -23.43 -6.05
C SER A 2 -44.18 -24.13 -6.10
N ARG A 3 -44.11 -25.30 -6.75
CA ARG A 3 -42.85 -25.98 -7.02
C ARG A 3 -42.09 -25.15 -8.06
N LEU A 4 -41.09 -24.41 -7.61
CA LEU A 4 -40.09 -23.78 -8.49
C LEU A 4 -39.52 -24.87 -9.40
N SER A 5 -39.81 -24.80 -10.69
CA SER A 5 -39.33 -25.77 -11.66
C SER A 5 -37.83 -25.55 -11.87
N ILE A 6 -37.00 -26.30 -11.15
CA ILE A 6 -35.55 -26.32 -11.37
C ILE A 6 -35.32 -27.17 -12.60
N ARG A 7 -35.26 -26.52 -13.77
CA ARG A 7 -34.73 -27.17 -14.97
C ARG A 7 -33.20 -27.16 -14.83
N PRO A 8 -32.51 -28.30 -15.03
CA PRO A 8 -31.06 -28.30 -15.12
C PRO A 8 -30.66 -27.37 -16.27
N ARG A 9 -30.21 -26.16 -15.93
CA ARG A 9 -29.56 -25.29 -16.92
C ARG A 9 -28.10 -25.70 -16.94
N PRO A 10 -27.56 -26.18 -18.07
CA PRO A 10 -26.14 -26.50 -18.14
C PRO A 10 -25.33 -25.26 -17.75
N LEU A 11 -24.44 -25.43 -16.78
CA LEU A 11 -23.54 -24.38 -16.35
C LEU A 11 -22.59 -24.07 -17.51
N ASP A 12 -22.52 -22.80 -17.91
CA ASP A 12 -21.55 -22.37 -18.90
C ASP A 12 -20.16 -22.33 -18.26
N ILE A 13 -19.35 -23.35 -18.54
CA ILE A 13 -17.98 -23.50 -18.03
C ILE A 13 -17.01 -22.44 -18.59
N HIS A 14 -17.40 -21.70 -19.64
CA HIS A 14 -16.59 -20.59 -20.17
C HIS A 14 -16.93 -19.25 -19.51
N LYS A 15 -18.00 -19.20 -18.72
CA LYS A 15 -18.38 -18.00 -17.98
C LYS A 15 -17.30 -17.69 -16.94
N LYS A 16 -16.68 -16.51 -17.06
CA LYS A 16 -15.72 -16.01 -16.07
C LYS A 16 -16.43 -15.78 -14.75
N LEU A 17 -15.84 -16.31 -13.67
CA LEU A 17 -16.30 -16.04 -12.31
C LEU A 17 -15.79 -14.66 -11.87
N PRO A 18 -16.61 -13.89 -11.13
CA PRO A 18 -16.13 -12.68 -10.48
C PRO A 18 -15.03 -13.05 -9.47
N VAL A 19 -13.91 -12.34 -9.52
CA VAL A 19 -12.78 -12.52 -8.60
C VAL A 19 -12.91 -11.49 -7.50
N ILE A 20 -12.94 -11.96 -6.27
CA ILE A 20 -13.03 -11.12 -5.07
C ILE A 20 -11.61 -10.78 -4.63
N LYS A 21 -11.32 -9.50 -4.44
CA LYS A 21 -9.96 -9.01 -4.15
C LYS A 21 -9.71 -8.83 -2.66
N SER A 22 -10.75 -8.63 -1.85
CA SER A 22 -10.62 -8.47 -0.41
C SER A 22 -11.87 -8.93 0.34
N ALA A 23 -11.70 -9.34 1.60
CA ALA A 23 -12.83 -9.78 2.44
C ALA A 23 -13.87 -8.66 2.69
N LYS A 24 -13.46 -7.39 2.57
CA LYS A 24 -14.34 -6.22 2.70
C LYS A 24 -15.40 -6.13 1.59
N GLU A 25 -15.14 -6.75 0.44
CA GLU A 25 -16.03 -6.79 -0.73
C GLU A 25 -17.24 -7.74 -0.52
N PHE A 26 -17.28 -8.49 0.58
CA PHE A 26 -18.45 -9.28 1.00
C PHE A 26 -19.43 -8.53 1.91
N GLU A 27 -18.99 -7.46 2.56
CA GLU A 27 -19.79 -6.70 3.54
C GLU A 27 -20.72 -5.69 2.85
N ASP A 28 -20.44 -5.32 1.60
CA ASP A 28 -21.31 -4.51 0.77
C ASP A 28 -22.45 -5.37 0.20
N ASP A 29 -23.54 -5.52 0.97
CA ASP A 29 -24.78 -6.26 0.67
C ASP A 29 -25.47 -5.90 -0.68
N GLU A 30 -24.97 -4.91 -1.43
CA GLU A 30 -25.53 -4.46 -2.70
C GLU A 30 -25.02 -5.25 -3.93
N ALA A 31 -23.92 -6.01 -3.80
CA ALA A 31 -23.29 -6.72 -4.93
C ALA A 31 -24.07 -7.98 -5.41
N LEU A 32 -25.01 -8.51 -4.62
CA LEU A 32 -25.77 -9.71 -4.96
C LEU A 32 -27.04 -9.46 -5.80
N THR A 33 -27.35 -8.21 -6.15
CA THR A 33 -28.50 -7.89 -7.03
C THR A 33 -28.16 -7.86 -8.53
N ILE A 34 -26.89 -8.00 -8.91
CA ILE A 34 -26.45 -7.89 -10.31
C ILE A 34 -26.19 -9.27 -10.92
N ALA A 35 -27.25 -10.08 -11.09
CA ALA A 35 -27.44 -10.93 -12.27
C ALA A 35 -28.82 -11.61 -12.28
N PRO A 36 -29.54 -11.74 -13.42
CA PRO A 36 -29.37 -11.10 -14.72
C PRO A 36 -30.67 -10.39 -15.13
N SER A 37 -30.74 -9.06 -14.98
CA SER A 37 -31.80 -8.29 -15.63
C SER A 37 -31.28 -7.81 -16.98
N THR A 38 -31.72 -8.49 -18.03
CA THR A 38 -31.74 -7.98 -19.40
C THR A 38 -32.44 -6.62 -19.43
N ARG A 39 -31.70 -5.51 -19.30
CA ARG A 39 -32.13 -4.21 -19.84
C ARG A 39 -31.01 -3.18 -19.81
N ASN A 40 -30.63 -2.79 -21.02
CA ASN A 40 -29.90 -1.60 -21.42
C ASN A 40 -29.96 -0.43 -20.40
N SER A 41 -28.81 0.03 -19.91
CA SER A 41 -28.62 1.42 -19.49
C SER A 41 -27.15 1.83 -19.62
N PRO A 42 -26.82 2.84 -20.44
CA PRO A 42 -25.47 3.37 -20.56
C PRO A 42 -25.29 4.45 -19.49
N LEU A 43 -24.73 4.13 -18.34
CA LEU A 43 -24.47 5.16 -17.32
C LEU A 43 -23.25 4.83 -16.47
N HIS A 44 -22.07 4.75 -17.09
CA HIS A 44 -20.81 5.09 -16.43
C HIS A 44 -19.85 5.64 -17.49
N ARG A 45 -20.23 6.79 -18.07
CA ARG A 45 -19.32 7.67 -18.80
C ARG A 45 -19.37 9.04 -18.11
N ALA A 46 -18.59 9.18 -17.05
CA ALA A 46 -18.16 10.41 -16.39
C ALA A 46 -17.35 9.96 -15.17
N ALA A 47 -16.16 10.43 -14.84
CA ALA A 47 -15.24 11.36 -15.47
C ALA A 47 -13.86 11.03 -14.86
N ASN A 48 -12.81 11.03 -15.66
CA ASN A 48 -11.43 11.24 -15.22
C ASN A 48 -10.68 11.73 -16.47
N GLU A 49 -10.80 13.02 -16.71
CA GLU A 49 -9.91 13.74 -17.61
C GLU A 49 -8.55 13.84 -16.91
N ASN A 50 -7.65 12.91 -17.21
CA ASN A 50 -6.22 13.16 -17.09
C ASN A 50 -5.69 13.31 -18.51
N ASP A 51 -5.48 14.57 -18.89
CA ASP A 51 -4.87 14.95 -20.16
C ASP A 51 -3.39 14.55 -20.13
N SER A 52 -3.08 13.38 -20.67
CA SER A 52 -1.72 13.00 -21.03
C SER A 52 -1.70 12.70 -22.52
N GLU A 53 -1.17 13.64 -23.29
CA GLU A 53 -0.89 13.52 -24.72
C GLU A 53 -0.13 12.21 -25.01
N THR A 54 -0.86 11.17 -25.36
CA THR A 54 -0.28 9.93 -25.89
C THR A 54 -0.88 9.66 -27.25
N ILE A 55 -0.02 9.72 -28.25
CA ILE A 55 -0.32 9.47 -29.67
C ILE A 55 -1.02 8.11 -29.80
N PRO A 56 -2.25 8.02 -30.34
CA PRO A 56 -2.93 6.73 -30.46
C PRO A 56 -2.34 5.94 -31.63
N THR A 57 -1.64 4.84 -31.31
CA THR A 57 -1.24 3.85 -32.32
C THR A 57 -2.36 2.83 -32.54
N PRO A 58 -2.69 2.47 -33.80
CA PRO A 58 -3.77 1.52 -34.07
C PRO A 58 -3.20 0.10 -34.00
N GLY A 59 -3.38 -0.57 -32.86
CA GLY A 59 -2.86 -1.93 -32.66
C GLY A 59 -3.64 -2.71 -31.62
N LYS A 60 -4.63 -3.49 -32.08
CA LYS A 60 -5.38 -4.46 -31.27
C LYS A 60 -4.45 -5.50 -30.63
N LYS A 61 -4.24 -5.41 -29.32
CA LYS A 61 -4.25 -6.53 -28.36
C LYS A 61 -4.80 -5.98 -27.05
N ILE A 62 -5.56 -6.79 -26.32
CA ILE A 62 -6.03 -6.46 -24.98
C ILE A 62 -4.78 -6.34 -24.11
N SER A 63 -4.21 -5.13 -24.04
CA SER A 63 -3.14 -4.81 -23.11
C SER A 63 -3.78 -4.86 -21.73
N GLN A 64 -3.48 -5.89 -20.95
CA GLN A 64 -3.77 -5.84 -19.53
C GLN A 64 -3.04 -4.61 -18.99
N GLU A 65 -3.81 -3.61 -18.56
CA GLU A 65 -3.27 -2.42 -17.94
C GLU A 65 -2.48 -2.87 -16.71
N ILE A 66 -1.17 -2.56 -16.71
CA ILE A 66 -0.29 -2.91 -15.59
C ILE A 66 -0.72 -2.03 -14.42
N PRO A 67 -1.11 -2.61 -13.27
CA PRO A 67 -1.56 -1.82 -12.14
C PRO A 67 -0.43 -0.92 -11.64
N THR A 68 -0.76 0.35 -11.41
CA THR A 68 0.15 1.32 -10.77
C THR A 68 0.33 0.95 -9.29
N PRO A 69 1.56 0.94 -8.75
CA PRO A 69 1.78 0.70 -7.33
C PRO A 69 1.12 1.80 -6.48
N GLN A 70 0.54 1.39 -5.35
CA GLN A 70 0.06 2.32 -4.35
C GLN A 70 1.23 2.79 -3.48
N PHE A 71 1.17 4.02 -2.99
CA PHE A 71 2.12 4.54 -2.01
C PHE A 71 1.42 4.79 -0.67
N ASN A 72 2.17 4.63 0.40
CA ASN A 72 1.69 4.89 1.76
C ASN A 72 2.42 6.12 2.31
N ILE A 73 1.68 6.96 3.03
CA ILE A 73 2.25 8.05 3.82
C ILE A 73 2.50 7.49 5.22
N VAL A 74 3.72 7.68 5.74
CA VAL A 74 4.12 7.24 7.07
C VAL A 74 4.12 8.45 7.99
N ASP A 75 3.24 8.47 8.98
CA ASP A 75 3.03 9.63 9.85
C ASP A 75 4.27 10.00 10.68
N THR A 76 5.12 9.01 11.03
CA THR A 76 6.34 9.21 11.83
C THR A 76 7.54 9.66 11.00
N TYR A 77 7.44 9.72 9.67
CA TYR A 77 8.59 9.95 8.78
C TYR A 77 9.38 11.22 9.12
N GLU A 78 8.67 12.32 9.39
CA GLU A 78 9.30 13.61 9.72
C GLU A 78 9.91 13.64 11.13
N ILE A 79 9.54 12.69 12.00
CA ILE A 79 10.10 12.50 13.33
C ILE A 79 11.37 11.65 13.22
N ASP A 80 11.28 10.53 12.49
CA ASP A 80 12.36 9.55 12.34
C ASP A 80 13.52 10.11 11.51
N TYR A 81 13.24 10.97 10.53
CA TYR A 81 14.24 11.53 9.62
C TYR A 81 14.26 13.06 9.65
N SER A 82 15.22 13.62 10.40
CA SER A 82 15.42 15.06 10.44
C SER A 82 16.11 15.61 9.17
N ARG A 83 15.63 16.75 8.67
CA ARG A 83 16.15 17.41 7.46
C ARG A 83 17.44 18.19 7.72
N THR A 84 18.55 17.49 7.86
CA THR A 84 19.87 18.10 8.16
C THR A 84 20.72 18.40 6.91
N PHE A 85 20.32 17.92 5.74
CA PHE A 85 21.10 18.09 4.51
C PHE A 85 21.05 19.53 3.97
N ALA A 86 22.22 20.13 3.78
CA ALA A 86 22.38 21.43 3.11
C ALA A 86 22.95 21.25 1.70
N GLN A 87 22.22 21.73 0.69
CA GLN A 87 22.63 21.62 -0.70
C GLN A 87 23.86 22.48 -0.99
N THR A 88 24.91 21.86 -1.56
CA THR A 88 26.12 22.55 -1.98
C THR A 88 25.98 23.19 -3.36
N ALA A 89 26.73 24.26 -3.62
CA ALA A 89 26.75 24.93 -4.92
C ALA A 89 27.37 24.11 -6.06
N SER A 90 28.08 23.02 -5.73
CA SER A 90 28.70 22.10 -6.70
C SER A 90 28.20 20.68 -6.49
N TYR A 91 28.43 19.82 -7.48
CA TYR A 91 28.04 18.40 -7.39
C TYR A 91 28.78 17.67 -6.28
N ILE A 92 28.05 16.78 -5.60
CA ILE A 92 28.58 15.92 -4.53
C ILE A 92 29.71 15.07 -5.11
N ARG A 93 30.89 15.17 -4.52
CA ARG A 93 32.02 14.27 -4.80
C ARG A 93 32.16 13.31 -3.64
N GLY A 94 31.61 12.10 -3.81
CA GLY A 94 31.70 11.06 -2.79
C GLY A 94 33.15 10.73 -2.46
N ARG A 95 33.52 10.81 -1.19
CA ARG A 95 34.70 10.13 -0.63
C ARG A 95 34.24 8.74 -0.17
N GLY A 96 35.07 7.72 -0.38
CA GLY A 96 34.75 6.34 0.04
C GLY A 96 34.46 6.24 1.54
N ALA A 97 33.70 5.20 1.91
CA ALA A 97 33.01 4.95 3.19
C ALA A 97 33.87 4.88 4.48
N ARG A 98 34.86 5.75 4.64
CA ARG A 98 35.67 5.90 5.86
C ARG A 98 35.34 7.21 6.57
N ALA A 99 34.06 7.39 6.88
CA ALA A 99 33.65 8.35 7.87
C ALA A 99 33.24 7.57 9.13
N GLU A 100 34.22 6.96 9.80
CA GLU A 100 34.22 6.70 11.25
C GLU A 100 34.15 8.02 12.06
N ILE A 101 33.52 9.06 11.51
CA ILE A 101 33.44 10.41 12.09
C ILE A 101 32.15 10.56 12.91
N CYS A 102 31.20 9.63 12.77
CA CYS A 102 30.14 9.46 13.74
C CYS A 102 30.58 8.34 14.69
N GLU A 103 30.59 8.63 15.99
CA GLU A 103 30.61 7.59 17.01
C GLU A 103 29.38 6.72 16.75
N SER A 104 29.59 5.57 16.11
CA SER A 104 28.53 4.63 15.80
C SER A 104 28.36 3.73 17.00
N VAL A 105 27.20 3.80 17.64
CA VAL A 105 26.78 2.78 18.60
C VAL A 105 26.39 1.54 17.79
N GLU A 106 26.89 0.37 18.18
CA GLU A 106 26.66 -0.89 17.46
C GLU A 106 25.29 -1.50 17.78
N TYR A 107 24.65 -1.05 18.86
CA TYR A 107 23.43 -1.62 19.41
C TYR A 107 22.29 -0.60 19.40
N ASP A 108 21.20 -0.94 18.73
CA ASP A 108 19.94 -0.22 18.77
C ASP A 108 19.03 -0.88 19.81
N LEU A 109 18.49 -0.08 20.73
CA LEU A 109 17.55 -0.57 21.75
C LEU A 109 16.25 -1.00 21.09
N ASP A 110 15.70 -2.12 21.55
CA ASP A 110 14.36 -2.54 21.17
C ASP A 110 13.31 -2.11 22.20
N ASN A 111 12.04 -2.44 21.94
CA ASN A 111 10.95 -2.06 22.82
C ASN A 111 11.08 -2.70 24.22
N GLU A 112 11.64 -3.91 24.34
CA GLU A 112 11.82 -4.56 25.64
C GLU A 112 12.89 -3.83 26.45
N ASP A 113 13.97 -3.42 25.80
CA ASP A 113 15.04 -2.65 26.43
C ASP A 113 14.55 -1.27 26.88
N GLU A 114 13.76 -0.58 26.04
CA GLU A 114 13.16 0.72 26.39
C GLU A 114 12.24 0.60 27.60
N ASP A 115 11.32 -0.38 27.61
CA ASP A 115 10.42 -0.66 28.73
C ASP A 115 11.21 -0.97 30.01
N TRP A 116 12.27 -1.79 29.89
CA TRP A 116 13.14 -2.14 31.00
C TRP A 116 13.91 -0.94 31.56
N LEU A 117 14.46 -0.09 30.68
CA LEU A 117 15.15 1.14 31.05
C LEU A 117 14.22 2.14 31.74
N GLU A 118 12.99 2.27 31.26
CA GLU A 118 11.98 3.14 31.88
C GLU A 118 11.64 2.72 33.31
N GLU A 119 11.44 1.41 33.55
CA GLU A 119 11.14 0.88 34.88
C GLU A 119 12.32 1.09 35.85
N ILE A 120 13.55 0.80 35.40
CA ILE A 120 14.75 1.00 36.23
C ILE A 120 14.98 2.48 36.58
N ASN A 121 14.82 3.37 35.59
CA ASN A 121 15.05 4.80 35.79
C ASN A 121 13.97 5.44 36.68
N ARG A 122 12.78 4.84 36.77
CA ARG A 122 11.71 5.27 37.70
C ARG A 122 12.18 5.24 39.16
N GLU A 123 13.03 4.29 39.52
CA GLU A 123 13.60 4.16 40.86
C GLU A 123 14.76 5.13 41.13
N ARG A 124 15.19 5.93 40.14
CA ARG A 124 16.32 6.89 40.21
C ARG A 124 17.63 6.30 40.71
N LYS A 125 17.86 5.00 40.49
CA LYS A 125 19.14 4.34 40.79
C LYS A 125 20.15 4.66 39.69
N ILE A 126 20.71 5.87 39.72
CA ILE A 126 21.77 6.29 38.80
C ILE A 126 22.98 5.38 39.07
N LEU A 127 23.33 4.54 38.11
CA LEU A 127 24.54 3.73 38.16
C LEU A 127 25.75 4.66 38.08
N SER A 128 26.69 4.53 39.01
CA SER A 128 27.98 5.23 38.91
C SER A 128 28.76 4.68 37.72
N SER A 129 29.40 5.56 36.95
CA SER A 129 30.30 5.16 35.86
C SER A 129 31.37 4.19 36.38
N GLU A 130 31.60 3.10 35.65
CA GLU A 130 32.66 2.15 35.95
C GLU A 130 34.04 2.82 35.84
N LYS A 131 35.01 2.37 36.65
CA LYS A 131 36.31 3.04 36.88
C LYS A 131 37.44 2.37 36.12
#